data_AF-A0A0M9FT64-F1
#
_entry.id   AF-A0A0M9FT64-F1
#
_cell.length_a   1.000
_cell.length_b   1.000
_cell.length_c   1.000
_cell.angle_alpha   90.00
_cell.angle_beta   90.00
_cell.angle_gamma   90.00
#
_symmetry.space_group_name_H-M   'P 1'
#
loop_
_entity.id
_entity.type
_entity.pdbx_description
1 polymer ?
#
loop_
_entity_poly.entity_id
_entity_poly.type
_entity_poly.pdbx_seq_one_letter_code
_entity_poly.pdbx_strand_id
1 'polypeptide(L)'
;MTTSLSASPPPSASKAEHCLQSARAAKAAGNAALKANDLRGASFQYKKVYLFVAEYLPHDVAGPSTLASSTSRDESNNGLVQLLQQRRPRSPVKAPLLSSAPPPDMPAAAQQQQQQAEQAKEMIALYATSLNNLALVHLKLGRYREGVACASAILDDSKLRAALDTTHNSADPSKKAAARPPQPPTSDTPAGRALLRRASCYVKLAEWAAAEADVATLMRAHAAAGTAPDAACVQLTESIRHGRKAETETEKKMMQRMFS
;
A
#
# COMPACT_ATOMS: atom_id res chain seq x y z
N MET A 1 -33.92 14.88 -36.34
CA MET A 1 -34.11 14.17 -35.05
C MET A 1 -33.13 13.01 -35.03
N THR A 2 -31.97 13.19 -34.41
CA THR A 2 -30.93 12.15 -34.27
C THR A 2 -31.21 11.35 -33.00
N THR A 3 -31.58 10.08 -33.18
CA THR A 3 -31.85 9.15 -32.08
C THR A 3 -30.54 8.74 -31.41
N SER A 4 -30.49 9.05 -30.13
CA SER A 4 -29.49 8.63 -29.15
C SER A 4 -29.41 7.10 -29.08
N LEU A 5 -28.26 6.52 -29.40
CA LEU A 5 -27.96 5.12 -29.12
C LEU A 5 -27.59 5.00 -27.65
N SER A 6 -28.57 4.55 -26.87
CA SER A 6 -28.43 4.01 -25.52
C SER A 6 -27.38 2.89 -25.52
N ALA A 7 -26.16 3.20 -25.12
CA ALA A 7 -25.14 2.20 -24.82
C ALA A 7 -25.56 1.44 -23.56
N SER A 8 -26.00 0.19 -23.73
CA SER A 8 -26.23 -0.75 -22.64
C SER A 8 -24.97 -0.82 -21.76
N PRO A 9 -25.11 -0.83 -20.41
CA PRO A 9 -23.96 -0.94 -19.54
C PRO A 9 -23.21 -2.25 -19.85
N PRO A 10 -21.86 -2.21 -19.91
CA PRO A 10 -21.07 -3.42 -20.11
C PRO A 10 -21.41 -4.45 -19.03
N PRO A 11 -21.45 -5.76 -19.36
CA PRO A 11 -21.63 -6.81 -18.37
C PRO A 11 -20.56 -6.65 -17.27
N SER A 12 -20.93 -6.86 -16.01
CA SER A 12 -20.09 -6.57 -14.82
C SER A 12 -18.67 -7.13 -14.90
N ALA A 13 -18.48 -8.28 -15.56
CA ALA A 13 -17.18 -8.89 -15.84
C ALA A 13 -16.28 -8.02 -16.73
N SER A 14 -16.83 -7.41 -17.78
CA SER A 14 -16.07 -6.51 -18.66
C SER A 14 -15.72 -5.17 -18.00
N LYS A 15 -16.51 -4.71 -17.02
CA LYS A 15 -16.14 -3.53 -16.20
C LYS A 15 -14.94 -3.84 -15.30
N ALA A 16 -14.95 -4.99 -14.62
CA ALA A 16 -13.86 -5.41 -13.73
C ALA A 16 -12.54 -5.58 -14.50
N GLU A 17 -12.60 -6.20 -15.68
CA GLU A 17 -11.44 -6.38 -16.55
C GLU A 17 -10.88 -5.04 -17.07
N HIS A 18 -11.76 -4.13 -17.51
CA HIS A 18 -11.35 -2.77 -17.89
C HIS A 18 -10.69 -2.01 -16.73
N CYS A 19 -11.22 -2.13 -15.51
CA CYS A 19 -10.63 -1.55 -14.32
C CYS A 19 -9.25 -2.15 -14.01
N LEU A 20 -9.08 -3.48 -14.14
CA LEU A 20 -7.78 -4.15 -13.98
C LEU A 20 -6.77 -3.63 -15.01
N GLN A 21 -7.14 -3.57 -16.29
CA GLN A 21 -6.26 -3.08 -17.35
C GLN A 21 -5.86 -1.62 -17.12
N SER A 22 -6.82 -0.78 -16.73
CA SER A 22 -6.59 0.63 -16.40
C SER A 22 -5.68 0.79 -15.18
N ALA A 23 -5.86 -0.04 -14.14
CA ALA A 23 -5.01 -0.09 -12.97
C ALA A 23 -3.57 -0.52 -13.30
N ARG A 24 -3.39 -1.54 -14.16
CA ARG A 24 -2.06 -1.96 -14.65
C ARG A 24 -1.38 -0.84 -15.44
N ALA A 25 -2.11 -0.17 -16.34
CA ALA A 25 -1.60 0.95 -17.13
C ALA A 25 -1.18 2.13 -16.22
N ALA A 26 -2.01 2.49 -15.24
CA ALA A 26 -1.69 3.54 -14.27
C ALA A 26 -0.45 3.18 -13.42
N LYS A 27 -0.34 1.94 -12.94
CA LYS A 27 0.86 1.47 -12.24
C LYS A 27 2.11 1.56 -13.12
N ALA A 28 2.03 1.14 -14.38
CA ALA A 28 3.14 1.22 -15.33
C ALA A 28 3.56 2.68 -15.59
N ALA A 29 2.59 3.57 -15.81
CA ALA A 29 2.84 5.01 -15.96
C ALA A 29 3.45 5.62 -14.69
N GLY A 30 3.00 5.22 -13.51
CA GLY A 30 3.57 5.65 -12.23
C GLY A 30 5.03 5.20 -12.06
N ASN A 31 5.33 3.96 -12.45
CA ASN A 31 6.72 3.45 -12.46
C ASN A 31 7.59 4.23 -13.45
N ALA A 32 7.07 4.55 -14.64
CA ALA A 32 7.78 5.35 -15.64
C ALA A 32 8.06 6.77 -15.14
N ALA A 33 7.06 7.45 -14.57
CA ALA A 33 7.22 8.78 -13.97
C ALA A 33 8.23 8.77 -12.81
N LEU A 34 8.20 7.74 -11.96
CA LEU A 34 9.16 7.59 -10.86
C LEU A 34 10.60 7.42 -11.37
N LYS A 35 10.80 6.67 -12.48
CA LYS A 35 12.12 6.54 -13.13
C LYS A 35 12.58 7.85 -13.76
N ALA A 36 11.66 8.63 -14.32
CA ALA A 36 11.91 9.96 -14.86
C ALA A 36 12.09 11.06 -13.77
N ASN A 37 12.05 10.68 -12.48
CA ASN A 37 12.07 11.60 -11.34
C ASN A 37 10.90 12.60 -11.31
N ASP A 38 9.83 12.36 -12.06
CA ASP A 38 8.56 13.08 -11.93
C ASP A 38 7.75 12.51 -10.76
N LEU A 39 8.11 12.96 -9.55
CA LEU A 39 7.49 12.47 -8.32
C LEU A 39 6.01 12.84 -8.20
N ARG A 40 5.61 13.99 -8.74
CA ARG A 40 4.20 14.43 -8.71
C ARG A 40 3.35 13.60 -9.67
N GLY A 41 3.83 13.38 -10.90
CA GLY A 41 3.20 12.48 -11.86
C GLY A 41 3.15 11.05 -11.34
N ALA A 42 4.22 10.54 -10.73
CA ALA A 42 4.24 9.22 -10.11
C ALA A 42 3.16 9.10 -9.01
N SER A 43 3.09 10.08 -8.09
CA SER A 43 2.07 10.10 -7.04
C SER A 43 0.65 10.09 -7.62
N PHE A 44 0.40 10.91 -8.64
CA PHE A 44 -0.90 10.97 -9.32
C PHE A 44 -1.29 9.62 -9.94
N GLN A 45 -0.36 8.97 -10.65
CA GLN A 45 -0.63 7.69 -11.31
C GLN A 45 -0.84 6.55 -10.31
N TYR A 46 -0.07 6.48 -9.20
CA TYR A 46 -0.33 5.48 -8.17
C TYR A 46 -1.67 5.69 -7.46
N LYS A 47 -2.10 6.95 -7.25
CA LYS A 47 -3.44 7.26 -6.75
C LYS A 47 -4.54 6.86 -7.73
N LYS A 48 -4.30 6.97 -9.04
CA LYS A 48 -5.22 6.45 -10.07
C LYS A 48 -5.45 4.94 -9.95
N VAL A 49 -4.44 4.16 -9.55
CA VAL A 49 -4.64 2.72 -9.31
C VAL A 49 -5.74 2.50 -8.28
N TYR A 50 -5.70 3.23 -7.15
CA TYR A 50 -6.77 3.15 -6.14
C TYR A 50 -8.15 3.47 -6.74
N LEU A 51 -8.27 4.50 -7.58
CA LEU A 51 -9.54 4.86 -8.22
C LEU A 51 -10.15 3.72 -9.04
N PHE A 52 -9.32 2.97 -9.76
CA PHE A 52 -9.80 1.87 -10.60
C PHE A 52 -10.18 0.63 -9.79
N VAL A 53 -9.47 0.37 -8.69
CA VAL A 53 -9.64 -0.88 -7.92
C VAL A 53 -10.53 -0.71 -6.68
N ALA A 54 -10.83 0.51 -6.25
CA ALA A 54 -11.54 0.78 -5.00
C ALA A 54 -12.85 0.00 -4.86
N GLU A 55 -13.70 0.00 -5.89
CA GLU A 55 -14.99 -0.71 -5.88
C GLU A 55 -14.84 -2.23 -5.68
N TYR A 56 -13.67 -2.79 -5.96
CA TYR A 56 -13.39 -4.23 -5.94
C TYR A 56 -12.53 -4.67 -4.74
N LEU A 57 -12.05 -3.71 -3.94
CA LEU A 57 -11.32 -4.03 -2.71
C LEU A 57 -12.28 -4.52 -1.62
N PRO A 58 -11.93 -5.58 -0.88
CA PRO A 58 -12.68 -6.01 0.29
C PRO A 58 -12.93 -4.85 1.27
N HIS A 59 -14.08 -4.83 1.93
CA HIS A 59 -14.46 -3.75 2.86
C HIS A 59 -13.47 -3.58 4.03
N ASP A 60 -12.78 -4.65 4.42
CA ASP A 60 -11.76 -4.63 5.47
C ASP A 60 -10.41 -4.07 4.97
N VAL A 61 -10.06 -4.33 3.71
CA VAL A 61 -8.85 -3.78 3.05
C VAL A 61 -9.03 -2.31 2.64
N ALA A 62 -10.27 -1.92 2.33
CA ALA A 62 -10.62 -0.56 1.99
C ALA A 62 -10.67 0.37 3.23
N GLY A 63 -10.74 -0.21 4.43
CA GLY A 63 -10.74 0.46 5.73
C GLY A 63 -11.97 1.34 6.02
N PRO A 64 -12.54 1.27 7.23
CA PRO A 64 -13.34 2.37 7.78
C PRO A 64 -12.39 3.53 8.07
N SER A 65 -12.79 4.76 7.70
CA SER A 65 -12.17 6.04 8.09
C SER A 65 -10.95 5.94 9.01
N THR A 66 -9.74 5.91 8.46
CA THR A 66 -8.54 6.34 9.18
C THR A 66 -8.60 7.87 9.29
N LEU A 67 -9.51 8.32 10.16
CA LEU A 67 -9.74 9.68 10.63
C LEU A 67 -10.12 9.59 12.11
N ALA A 68 -9.22 9.07 12.92
CA ALA A 68 -9.13 9.52 14.30
C ALA A 68 -7.88 10.38 14.40
N SER A 69 -8.10 11.68 14.51
CA SER A 69 -7.15 12.73 14.87
C SER A 69 -6.26 13.32 13.76
N SER A 70 -6.76 14.38 13.12
CA SER A 70 -5.94 15.55 12.76
C SER A 70 -6.81 16.80 12.65
N THR A 71 -7.01 17.48 13.77
CA THR A 71 -7.46 18.88 13.84
C THR A 71 -6.31 19.82 13.48
N SER A 72 -5.70 19.68 12.30
CA SER A 72 -4.71 20.64 11.80
C SER A 72 -5.13 21.14 10.42
N ARG A 73 -5.52 22.40 10.39
CA ARG A 73 -5.67 23.23 9.19
C ARG A 73 -4.31 23.31 8.49
N ASP A 74 -4.07 22.41 7.55
CA ASP A 74 -3.10 22.65 6.47
C ASP A 74 -3.67 22.12 5.16
N GLU A 75 -4.38 23.02 4.49
CA GLU A 75 -4.95 22.86 3.16
C GLU A 75 -3.85 22.89 2.10
N SER A 76 -3.23 21.74 1.81
CA SER A 76 -2.79 21.45 0.45
C SER A 76 -2.34 20.00 0.30
N ASN A 77 -3.26 19.18 -0.22
CA ASN A 77 -3.08 17.80 -0.74
C ASN A 77 -3.46 16.62 0.15
N ASN A 78 -3.88 16.83 1.40
CA ASN A 78 -4.39 15.77 2.28
C ASN A 78 -5.79 15.26 1.90
N GLY A 79 -6.54 16.06 1.13
CA GLY A 79 -7.94 15.76 0.84
C GLY A 79 -8.14 14.57 -0.09
N LEU A 80 -7.30 14.30 -1.09
CA LEU A 80 -7.77 13.43 -2.18
C LEU A 80 -7.92 11.95 -1.79
N VAL A 81 -6.95 11.33 -1.11
CA VAL A 81 -7.08 9.91 -0.73
C VAL A 81 -8.18 9.73 0.31
N GLN A 82 -8.28 10.66 1.25
CA GLN A 82 -9.28 10.67 2.31
C GLN A 82 -10.69 10.97 1.77
N LEU A 83 -10.83 11.93 0.84
CA LEU A 83 -12.06 12.25 0.12
C LEU A 83 -12.48 11.11 -0.80
N LEU A 84 -11.54 10.38 -1.41
CA LEU A 84 -11.83 9.21 -2.25
C LEU A 84 -12.22 7.97 -1.43
N GLN A 85 -11.75 7.86 -0.18
CA GLN A 85 -12.25 6.87 0.78
C GLN A 85 -13.64 7.27 1.31
N GLN A 86 -13.90 8.57 1.51
CA GLN A 86 -15.18 9.12 1.98
C GLN A 86 -16.28 9.17 0.92
N ARG A 87 -15.96 9.32 -0.38
CA ARG A 87 -16.91 9.46 -1.50
C ARG A 87 -17.28 8.13 -2.16
N ARG A 88 -17.28 7.01 -1.44
CA ARG A 88 -17.88 5.80 -2.00
C ARG A 88 -19.41 5.96 -2.06
N PRO A 89 -20.06 5.62 -3.19
CA PRO A 89 -21.51 5.54 -3.22
C PRO A 89 -21.98 4.52 -2.19
N ARG A 90 -22.91 4.92 -1.32
CA ARG A 90 -23.60 4.01 -0.41
C ARG A 90 -24.21 2.90 -1.24
N SER A 91 -23.76 1.67 -1.06
CA SER A 91 -24.37 0.51 -1.70
C SER A 91 -25.85 0.43 -1.30
N PRO A 92 -26.75 0.05 -2.21
CA PRO A 92 -28.15 -0.14 -1.88
C PRO A 92 -28.29 -1.24 -0.82
N VAL A 93 -29.21 -0.98 0.11
CA VAL A 93 -29.63 -1.84 1.21
C VAL A 93 -29.83 -3.28 0.71
N LYS A 94 -29.25 -4.26 1.43
CA LYS A 94 -29.51 -5.69 1.24
C LYS A 94 -31.02 -5.95 1.27
N ALA A 95 -31.61 -6.38 0.15
CA ALA A 95 -32.93 -6.99 0.15
C ALA A 95 -32.83 -8.43 0.72
N PRO A 96 -33.85 -8.90 1.47
CA PRO A 96 -33.82 -10.22 2.06
C PRO A 96 -34.02 -11.32 1.01
N LEU A 97 -33.38 -12.45 1.30
CA LEU A 97 -33.35 -13.71 0.57
C LEU A 97 -34.76 -14.24 0.30
N LEU A 98 -35.09 -14.48 -0.98
CA LEU A 98 -36.10 -15.45 -1.38
C LEU A 98 -35.41 -16.64 -2.01
N SER A 99 -35.56 -17.77 -1.31
CA SER A 99 -35.18 -19.11 -1.69
C SER A 99 -35.88 -19.54 -2.98
N SER A 100 -35.11 -20.00 -3.97
CA SER A 100 -35.59 -20.94 -4.97
C SER A 100 -34.46 -21.90 -5.35
N ALA A 101 -34.83 -23.18 -5.44
CA ALA A 101 -34.03 -24.39 -5.58
C ALA A 101 -32.86 -24.34 -6.60
N PRO A 102 -31.83 -25.21 -6.43
CA PRO A 102 -30.66 -25.23 -7.31
C PRO A 102 -30.98 -25.95 -8.64
N PRO A 103 -30.61 -25.39 -9.80
CA PRO A 103 -30.61 -26.13 -11.05
C PRO A 103 -29.36 -27.03 -11.17
N PRO A 104 -29.48 -28.24 -11.76
CA PRO A 104 -28.37 -29.17 -11.90
C PRO A 104 -27.69 -28.97 -13.26
N ASP A 105 -26.66 -28.12 -13.33
CA ASP A 105 -25.69 -28.07 -14.44
C ASP A 105 -24.43 -27.27 -14.00
N MET A 106 -23.42 -27.97 -13.46
CA MET A 106 -22.26 -27.37 -12.78
C MET A 106 -20.93 -27.67 -13.47
N PRO A 107 -20.55 -26.86 -14.48
CA PRO A 107 -19.15 -26.41 -14.58
C PRO A 107 -18.97 -24.89 -14.78
N ALA A 108 -19.97 -24.16 -15.31
CA ALA A 108 -19.82 -22.75 -15.69
C ALA A 108 -19.83 -21.78 -14.49
N ALA A 109 -20.69 -22.01 -13.48
CA ALA A 109 -20.77 -21.16 -12.29
C ALA A 109 -19.50 -21.25 -11.43
N ALA A 110 -18.90 -22.44 -11.32
CA ALA A 110 -17.65 -22.66 -10.60
C ALA A 110 -16.46 -21.96 -11.28
N GLN A 111 -16.37 -22.03 -12.62
CA GLN A 111 -15.34 -21.32 -13.38
C GLN A 111 -15.45 -19.80 -13.23
N GLN A 112 -16.67 -19.26 -13.26
CA GLN A 112 -16.89 -17.82 -13.13
C GLN A 112 -16.54 -17.30 -11.73
N GLN A 113 -16.85 -18.08 -10.68
CA GLN A 113 -16.48 -17.72 -9.31
C GLN A 113 -14.96 -17.79 -9.08
N GLN A 114 -14.28 -18.76 -9.70
CA GLN A 114 -12.83 -18.87 -9.65
C GLN A 114 -12.15 -17.69 -10.37
N GLN A 115 -12.66 -17.28 -11.54
CA GLN A 115 -12.15 -16.10 -12.25
C GLN A 115 -12.34 -14.81 -11.45
N GLN A 116 -13.48 -14.62 -10.80
CA GLN A 116 -13.72 -13.46 -9.93
C GLN A 116 -12.77 -13.42 -8.74
N ALA A 117 -12.49 -14.57 -8.13
CA ALA A 117 -11.54 -14.66 -7.02
C ALA A 117 -10.10 -14.30 -7.45
N GLU A 118 -9.66 -14.76 -8.62
CA GLU A 118 -8.35 -14.40 -9.17
C GLU A 118 -8.26 -12.90 -9.52
N GLN A 119 -9.30 -12.33 -10.13
CA GLN A 119 -9.37 -10.89 -10.39
C GLN A 119 -9.29 -10.07 -9.09
N ALA A 120 -10.01 -10.50 -8.04
CA ALA A 120 -9.95 -9.83 -6.73
C ALA A 120 -8.55 -9.88 -6.11
N LYS A 121 -7.87 -11.03 -6.17
CA LYS A 121 -6.47 -11.16 -5.71
C LYS A 121 -5.55 -10.20 -6.44
N GLU A 122 -5.70 -10.09 -7.76
CA GLU A 122 -4.88 -9.19 -8.56
C GLU A 122 -5.14 -7.70 -8.25
N MET A 123 -6.41 -7.31 -8.06
CA MET A 123 -6.77 -5.95 -7.65
C MET A 123 -6.09 -5.57 -6.32
N ILE A 124 -6.12 -6.47 -5.33
CA ILE A 124 -5.47 -6.28 -4.03
C ILE A 124 -3.95 -6.16 -4.21
N ALA A 125 -3.35 -7.01 -5.05
CA ALA A 125 -1.91 -6.99 -5.33
C ALA A 125 -1.45 -5.68 -6.02
N LEU A 126 -2.23 -5.18 -6.99
CA LEU A 126 -1.98 -3.90 -7.65
C LEU A 126 -2.09 -2.73 -6.66
N TYR A 127 -3.09 -2.77 -5.79
CA TYR A 127 -3.26 -1.76 -4.75
C TYR A 127 -2.10 -1.75 -3.75
N ALA A 128 -1.75 -2.92 -3.19
CA ALA A 128 -0.63 -3.06 -2.25
C ALA A 128 0.70 -2.58 -2.87
N THR A 129 0.98 -2.97 -4.13
CA THR A 129 2.19 -2.50 -4.83
C THR A 129 2.20 -0.99 -4.99
N SER A 130 1.05 -0.41 -5.33
CA SER A 130 0.91 1.03 -5.56
C SER A 130 1.05 1.82 -4.27
N LEU A 131 0.50 1.35 -3.15
CA LEU A 131 0.73 1.92 -1.83
C LEU A 131 2.22 1.90 -1.46
N ASN A 132 2.89 0.77 -1.73
CA ASN A 132 4.30 0.65 -1.40
C ASN A 132 5.11 1.70 -2.17
N ASN A 133 4.88 1.82 -3.49
CA ASN A 133 5.53 2.82 -4.33
C ASN A 133 5.14 4.25 -3.95
N LEU A 134 3.90 4.47 -3.54
CA LEU A 134 3.42 5.77 -3.07
C LEU A 134 4.13 6.19 -1.77
N ALA A 135 4.44 5.25 -0.86
CA ALA A 135 5.25 5.52 0.32
C ALA A 135 6.66 6.03 -0.05
N LEU A 136 7.30 5.43 -1.05
CA LEU A 136 8.60 5.90 -1.58
C LEU A 136 8.48 7.30 -2.21
N VAL A 137 7.44 7.54 -3.00
CA VAL A 137 7.21 8.85 -3.62
C VAL A 137 6.99 9.93 -2.56
N HIS A 138 6.19 9.63 -1.53
CA HIS A 138 5.96 10.54 -0.41
C HIS A 138 7.23 10.85 0.38
N LEU A 139 8.06 9.84 0.65
CA LEU A 139 9.38 10.02 1.24
C LEU A 139 10.24 10.99 0.40
N LYS A 140 10.30 10.80 -0.93
CA LYS A 140 11.07 11.67 -1.84
C LYS A 140 10.50 13.09 -1.96
N LEU A 141 9.18 13.26 -1.79
CA LEU A 141 8.51 14.55 -1.82
C LEU A 141 8.58 15.32 -0.48
N GLY A 142 9.18 14.76 0.56
CA GLY A 142 9.18 15.36 1.91
C GLY A 142 7.86 15.20 2.67
N ARG A 143 6.93 14.39 2.14
CA ARG A 143 5.59 14.13 2.70
C ARG A 143 5.63 12.92 3.63
N TYR A 144 6.39 13.03 4.71
CA TYR A 144 6.76 11.87 5.53
C TYR A 144 5.57 11.21 6.24
N ARG A 145 4.60 12.00 6.71
CA ARG A 145 3.39 11.49 7.38
C ARG A 145 2.56 10.61 6.45
N GLU A 146 2.36 11.05 5.21
CA GLU A 146 1.65 10.26 4.20
C GLU A 146 2.45 9.03 3.76
N GLY A 147 3.79 9.12 3.76
CA GLY A 147 4.67 7.99 3.55
C GLY A 147 4.49 6.90 4.62
N VAL A 148 4.45 7.30 5.90
CA VAL A 148 4.14 6.41 7.03
C VAL A 148 2.76 5.79 6.86
N ALA A 149 1.73 6.59 6.57
CA ALA A 149 0.36 6.09 6.39
C ALA A 149 0.27 5.03 5.28
N CYS A 150 0.91 5.26 4.13
CA CYS A 150 0.93 4.29 3.03
C CYS A 150 1.62 2.98 3.41
N ALA A 151 2.75 3.06 4.13
CA ALA A 151 3.48 1.86 4.55
C ALA A 151 2.77 1.10 5.66
N SER A 152 2.19 1.79 6.64
CA SER A 152 1.41 1.16 7.73
C SER A 152 0.17 0.46 7.20
N ALA A 153 -0.56 1.04 6.25
CA ALA A 153 -1.71 0.38 5.62
C ALA A 153 -1.37 -1.02 5.06
N ILE A 154 -0.15 -1.20 4.52
CA ILE A 154 0.31 -2.51 4.03
C ILE A 154 0.72 -3.44 5.17
N LEU A 155 1.43 -2.92 6.16
CA LEU A 155 2.04 -3.71 7.23
C LEU A 155 1.01 -4.19 8.27
N ASP A 156 -0.06 -3.43 8.44
CA ASP A 156 -1.12 -3.68 9.42
C ASP A 156 -2.22 -4.59 8.83
N ASP A 157 -2.40 -4.63 7.50
CA ASP A 157 -3.37 -5.48 6.81
C ASP A 157 -2.71 -6.76 6.26
N SER A 158 -3.13 -7.91 6.80
CA SER A 158 -2.58 -9.21 6.42
C SER A 158 -2.85 -9.61 4.96
N LYS A 159 -3.97 -9.16 4.37
CA LYS A 159 -4.31 -9.42 2.96
C LYS A 159 -3.45 -8.59 2.03
N LEU A 160 -3.24 -7.31 2.34
CA LEU A 160 -2.34 -6.45 1.57
C LEU A 160 -0.91 -6.97 1.61
N ARG A 161 -0.45 -7.38 2.80
CA ARG A 161 0.87 -7.99 2.97
C ARG A 161 1.02 -9.28 2.15
N ALA A 162 0.08 -10.21 2.26
CA ALA A 162 0.11 -11.47 1.52
C ALA A 162 0.05 -11.26 -0.01
N ALA A 163 -0.80 -10.34 -0.47
CA ALA A 163 -0.91 -10.02 -1.89
C ALA A 163 0.39 -9.41 -2.44
N LEU A 164 1.06 -8.58 -1.64
CA LEU A 164 2.32 -7.96 -2.02
C LEU A 164 3.44 -9.01 -2.19
N ASP A 165 3.53 -9.98 -1.28
CA ASP A 165 4.52 -11.06 -1.35
C ASP A 165 4.29 -11.98 -2.56
N THR A 166 3.03 -12.20 -2.95
CA THR A 166 2.66 -13.01 -4.12
C THR A 166 3.23 -12.45 -5.42
N THR A 167 3.25 -11.11 -5.58
CA THR A 167 3.79 -10.47 -6.79
C THR A 167 5.30 -10.59 -6.93
N HIS A 168 6.02 -10.80 -5.83
CA HIS A 168 7.48 -10.93 -5.86
C HIS A 168 7.91 -12.32 -6.34
N ASN A 169 7.15 -13.35 -5.97
CA ASN A 169 7.41 -14.73 -6.36
C ASN A 169 7.08 -15.02 -7.83
N SER A 170 6.16 -14.24 -8.45
CA SER A 170 5.79 -14.42 -9.86
C SER A 170 6.76 -13.78 -10.86
N ALA A 171 7.74 -13.00 -10.41
CA ALA A 171 8.68 -12.27 -11.29
C ALA A 171 9.90 -13.11 -11.74
N ASP A 172 10.09 -14.32 -11.19
CA ASP A 172 11.22 -15.21 -11.50
C ASP A 172 10.69 -16.62 -11.85
N PRO A 173 10.44 -16.95 -13.14
CA PRO A 173 9.90 -18.24 -13.56
C PRO A 173 10.85 -19.43 -13.27
N SER A 174 12.11 -19.16 -12.93
CA SER A 174 13.12 -20.14 -12.50
C SER A 174 12.88 -20.67 -11.09
N LYS A 175 12.14 -19.93 -10.25
CA LYS A 175 11.77 -20.33 -8.89
C LYS A 175 10.33 -20.85 -8.89
N LYS A 176 10.16 -22.04 -9.48
CA LYS A 176 8.91 -22.82 -9.41
C LYS A 176 8.41 -22.83 -7.96
N ALA A 177 7.12 -22.50 -7.78
CA ALA A 177 6.40 -22.45 -6.52
C ALA A 177 6.36 -23.81 -5.80
N ALA A 178 7.49 -24.26 -5.26
CA ALA A 178 7.47 -25.12 -4.08
C ALA A 178 7.01 -24.23 -2.91
N ALA A 179 6.13 -24.75 -2.05
CA ALA A 179 5.62 -24.09 -0.87
C ALA A 179 6.78 -23.65 0.05
N ARG A 180 7.38 -22.50 -0.26
CA ARG A 180 8.46 -21.92 0.51
C ARG A 180 7.80 -21.31 1.75
N PRO A 181 8.29 -21.60 2.96
CA PRO A 181 7.78 -20.95 4.16
C PRO A 181 7.82 -19.42 3.99
N PRO A 182 6.91 -18.67 4.63
CA PRO A 182 6.85 -17.22 4.52
C PRO A 182 8.25 -16.65 4.79
N GLN A 183 8.82 -16.00 3.78
CA GLN A 183 10.17 -15.47 3.90
C GLN A 183 10.15 -14.33 4.93
N PRO A 184 11.17 -14.26 5.82
CA PRO A 184 11.27 -13.13 6.72
C PRO A 184 11.39 -11.84 5.88
N PRO A 185 10.81 -10.72 6.32
CA PRO A 185 10.74 -9.49 5.54
C PRO A 185 12.11 -8.79 5.52
N THR A 186 13.07 -9.33 4.77
CA THR A 186 14.35 -8.67 4.50
C THR A 186 14.13 -7.46 3.59
N SER A 187 15.07 -6.51 3.56
CA SER A 187 14.94 -5.26 2.78
C SER A 187 14.65 -5.47 1.28
N ASP A 188 15.02 -6.63 0.73
CA ASP A 188 14.77 -6.98 -0.66
C ASP A 188 13.33 -7.36 -0.95
N THR A 189 12.63 -7.92 0.05
CA THR A 189 11.23 -8.30 -0.05
C THR A 189 10.33 -7.07 -0.11
N PRO A 190 9.16 -7.12 -0.77
CA PRO A 190 8.25 -5.99 -0.80
C PRO A 190 7.81 -5.51 0.60
N ALA A 191 7.53 -6.44 1.52
CA ALA A 191 7.18 -6.12 2.90
C ALA A 191 8.36 -5.45 3.64
N GLY A 192 9.58 -5.93 3.43
CA GLY A 192 10.78 -5.27 3.99
C GLY A 192 11.04 -3.89 3.38
N ARG A 193 10.75 -3.68 2.08
CA ARG A 193 10.79 -2.33 1.48
C ARG A 193 9.77 -1.39 2.11
N ALA A 194 8.59 -1.88 2.48
CA ALA A 194 7.59 -1.07 3.19
C ALA A 194 8.10 -0.65 4.58
N LEU A 195 8.69 -1.58 5.34
CA LEU A 195 9.37 -1.29 6.61
C LEU A 195 10.49 -0.25 6.44
N LEU A 196 11.36 -0.44 5.44
CA LEU A 196 12.48 0.46 5.18
C LEU A 196 12.00 1.88 4.83
N ARG A 197 10.94 1.99 4.02
CA ARG A 197 10.31 3.28 3.64
C ARG A 197 9.67 3.95 4.85
N ARG A 198 8.99 3.19 5.72
CA ARG A 198 8.38 3.69 6.95
C ARG A 198 9.42 4.17 7.96
N ALA A 199 10.46 3.37 8.21
CA ALA A 199 11.59 3.74 9.05
C ALA A 199 12.28 5.03 8.56
N SER A 200 12.49 5.14 7.24
CA SER A 200 13.06 6.35 6.63
C SER A 200 12.19 7.59 6.86
N CYS A 201 10.87 7.45 6.81
CA CYS A 201 9.96 8.55 7.13
C CYS A 201 10.01 8.90 8.62
N TYR A 202 10.04 7.92 9.52
CA TYR A 202 10.15 8.15 10.97
C TYR A 202 11.45 8.88 11.35
N VAL A 203 12.58 8.51 10.74
CA VAL A 203 13.85 9.25 10.93
C VAL A 203 13.70 10.71 10.53
N LYS A 204 12.99 11.02 9.45
CA LYS A 204 12.75 12.41 9.01
C LYS A 204 11.77 13.17 9.89
N LEU A 205 10.89 12.46 10.59
CA LEU A 205 9.95 13.01 11.56
C LEU A 205 10.54 13.08 12.99
N ALA A 206 11.80 12.66 13.19
CA ALA A 206 12.42 12.48 14.50
C ALA A 206 11.65 11.51 15.43
N GLU A 207 10.87 10.59 14.87
CA GLU A 207 10.15 9.54 15.62
C GLU A 207 11.09 8.33 15.83
N TRP A 208 12.14 8.53 16.63
CA TRP A 208 13.28 7.60 16.74
C TRP A 208 12.88 6.19 17.19
N ALA A 209 12.00 6.07 18.19
CA ALA A 209 11.58 4.78 18.71
C ALA A 209 10.82 3.95 17.66
N ALA A 210 9.98 4.59 16.85
CA ALA A 210 9.25 3.93 15.78
C ALA A 210 10.17 3.51 14.63
N ALA A 211 11.13 4.37 14.26
CA ALA A 211 12.17 4.04 13.29
C ALA A 211 13.01 2.83 13.74
N GLU A 212 13.40 2.80 15.02
CA GLU A 212 14.20 1.72 15.62
C GLU A 212 13.44 0.38 15.61
N ALA A 213 12.14 0.38 15.90
CA ALA A 213 11.31 -0.83 15.85
C ALA A 213 11.25 -1.45 14.44
N ASP A 214 11.10 -0.61 13.41
CA ASP A 214 11.08 -1.07 12.01
C ASP A 214 12.44 -1.61 11.57
N VAL A 215 13.54 -0.90 11.89
CA VAL A 215 14.90 -1.35 11.58
C VAL A 215 15.26 -2.63 12.34
N ALA A 216 14.91 -2.74 13.61
CA ALA A 216 15.12 -3.96 14.40
C ALA A 216 14.39 -5.17 13.80
N THR A 217 13.20 -4.95 13.22
CA THR A 217 12.46 -5.99 12.51
C THR A 217 13.20 -6.45 11.26
N LEU A 218 13.75 -5.51 10.46
CA LEU A 218 14.58 -5.83 9.29
C LEU A 218 15.86 -6.57 9.69
N MET A 219 16.56 -6.13 10.74
CA MET A 219 17.80 -6.75 11.21
C MET A 219 17.57 -8.19 11.69
N ARG A 220 16.48 -8.43 12.45
CA ARG A 220 16.07 -9.79 12.84
C ARG A 220 15.73 -10.66 11.62
N ALA A 221 15.07 -10.09 10.62
CA ALA A 221 14.73 -10.80 9.38
C ALA A 221 15.98 -11.22 8.60
N HIS A 222 16.97 -10.33 8.48
CA HIS A 222 18.25 -10.63 7.83
C HIS A 222 19.04 -11.71 8.58
N ALA A 223 19.09 -11.63 9.92
CA ALA A 223 19.71 -12.64 10.77
C ALA A 223 19.03 -14.01 10.61
N ALA A 224 17.70 -14.07 10.64
CA ALA A 224 16.94 -15.31 10.43
C ALA A 224 17.14 -15.90 9.03
N ALA A 225 17.34 -15.04 8.02
CA ALA A 225 17.64 -15.47 6.65
C ALA A 225 19.11 -15.85 6.42
N GLY A 226 20.00 -15.64 7.41
CA GLY A 226 21.45 -15.82 7.23
C GLY A 226 22.06 -14.85 6.21
N THR A 227 21.45 -13.68 6.03
CA THR A 227 21.89 -12.65 5.06
C THR A 227 22.47 -11.44 5.79
N ALA A 228 23.44 -10.78 5.16
CA ALA A 228 23.95 -9.52 5.68
C ALA A 228 22.86 -8.42 5.61
N PRO A 229 22.75 -7.54 6.62
CA PRO A 229 21.88 -6.39 6.55
C PRO A 229 22.23 -5.48 5.38
N ASP A 230 21.20 -4.96 4.71
CA ASP A 230 21.37 -3.97 3.64
C ASP A 230 22.00 -2.69 4.17
N ALA A 231 22.80 -2.03 3.32
CA ALA A 231 23.45 -0.75 3.61
C ALA A 231 22.44 0.31 4.07
N ALA A 232 21.22 0.30 3.52
CA ALA A 232 20.15 1.20 3.95
C ALA A 232 19.74 0.96 5.41
N CYS A 233 19.70 -0.29 5.88
CA CYS A 233 19.38 -0.63 7.27
C CYS A 233 20.48 -0.13 8.22
N VAL A 234 21.75 -0.28 7.81
CA VAL A 234 22.92 0.21 8.57
C VAL A 234 22.88 1.74 8.68
N GLN A 235 22.69 2.43 7.55
CA GLN A 235 22.59 3.90 7.51
C GLN A 235 21.45 4.45 8.37
N LEU A 236 20.28 3.79 8.37
CA LEU A 236 19.17 4.17 9.24
C LEU A 236 19.51 3.96 10.72
N THR A 237 20.16 2.85 11.06
CA THR A 237 20.62 2.59 12.43
C THR A 237 21.56 3.71 12.93
N GLU A 238 22.52 4.10 12.10
CA GLU A 238 23.42 5.21 12.42
C GLU A 238 22.69 6.54 12.54
N SER A 239 21.76 6.83 11.62
CA SER A 239 20.95 8.05 11.64
C SER A 239 20.11 8.16 12.92
N ILE A 240 19.49 7.07 13.37
CA ILE A 240 18.72 7.01 14.61
C ILE A 240 19.63 7.28 15.81
N ARG A 241 20.80 6.62 15.87
CA ARG A 241 21.78 6.81 16.95
C ARG A 241 22.26 8.26 17.04
N HIS A 242 22.59 8.87 15.90
CA HIS A 242 23.00 10.27 15.84
C HIS A 242 21.87 11.23 16.25
N GLY A 243 20.65 10.99 15.77
CA GLY A 243 19.45 11.77 16.12
C GLY A 243 19.18 11.80 17.62
N ARG A 244 19.15 10.63 18.27
CA ARG A 244 18.92 10.54 19.74
C ARG A 244 20.02 11.23 20.55
N LYS A 245 21.28 11.12 20.12
CA LYS A 245 22.38 11.81 20.78
C LYS A 245 22.23 13.33 20.68
N ALA A 246 21.81 13.83 19.51
CA ALA A 246 21.59 15.27 19.31
C ALA A 246 20.41 15.80 20.15
N GLU A 247 19.33 15.04 20.27
CA GLU A 247 18.16 15.40 21.08
C GLU A 247 18.52 15.48 22.57
N THR A 248 19.19 14.45 23.11
CA THR A 248 19.65 14.45 24.51
C THR A 248 20.64 15.57 24.81
N GLU A 249 21.52 15.92 23.87
CA GLU A 249 22.42 17.07 24.02
C GLU A 249 21.65 18.40 24.03
N THR A 250 20.61 18.52 23.22
CA THR A 250 19.74 19.70 23.16
C THR A 250 18.96 19.87 24.45
N GLU A 251 18.35 18.80 24.96
CA GLU A 251 17.66 18.78 26.25
C GLU A 251 18.61 19.17 27.40
N LYS A 252 19.83 18.61 27.42
CA LYS A 252 20.84 18.96 28.42
C LYS A 252 21.19 20.45 28.39
N LYS A 253 21.38 21.03 27.21
CA LYS A 253 21.65 22.47 27.04
C LYS A 253 20.46 23.31 27.50
N MET A 254 19.23 22.88 27.21
CA MET A 254 18.03 23.57 27.68
C MET A 254 17.91 23.54 29.21
N MET A 255 18.12 22.37 29.84
CA MET A 255 18.13 22.25 31.30
C MET A 255 19.19 23.15 31.93
N GLN A 256 20.42 23.14 31.41
CA GLN A 256 21.48 24.01 31.92
C GLN A 256 21.11 25.50 31.90
N ARG A 257 20.43 25.97 30.85
CA ARG A 257 19.96 27.36 30.75
C ARG A 257 18.80 27.69 31.70
N MET A 258 17.98 26.71 32.06
CA MET A 258 16.86 26.92 32.99
C MET A 258 17.32 27.00 34.46
N PHE A 259 18.50 26.44 34.77
CA PHE A 259 19.06 26.40 36.12
C PHE A 259 20.29 27.31 36.33
N SER A 260 20.69 28.08 35.30
CA SER A 260 21.73 29.11 35.35
C SER A 260 21.11 30.50 35.47
#